data_AF-A0A8B6XM36-F1
#
_entry.id   AF-A0A8B6XM36-F1
#
_cell.length_a   1.000
_cell.length_b   1.000
_cell.length_c   1.000
_cell.angle_alpha   90.00
_cell.angle_beta   90.00
_cell.angle_gamma   90.00
#
_symmetry.space_group_name_H-M   'P 1'
#
loop_
_entity.id
_entity.type
_entity.pdbx_description
1 polymer ?
#
loop_
_entity_poly.entity_id
_entity_poly.type
_entity_poly.pdbx_seq_one_letter_code
_entity_poly.pdbx_strand_id
1 'polypeptide(L)'
;MKLIVYACVLMMMETVACTYNLNWVLLKKNACFQAKDNQPAVVPVNKSGWLVAAKLVHVSGILKCHPSLPGSKFGCVNGDLFNIFVCDEKRQTIFPSPNQAIIYDAYRNFQYRGFTANDNEVVFTDLSYPVYLKAGKQITIWNGEDLIDLTEGDNSGTVCVDVYGSFYSSLN
;
A
#
# COMPACT_ATOMS: atom_id res chain seq x y z
N MET A 1 -50.04 12.28 45.36
CA MET A 1 -49.47 11.86 44.07
C MET A 1 -48.04 12.40 43.99
N LYS A 2 -47.04 11.58 44.31
CA LYS A 2 -45.63 11.98 44.27
C LYS A 2 -45.11 11.79 42.84
N LEU A 3 -44.84 12.89 42.14
CA LEU A 3 -44.14 12.86 40.86
C LEU A 3 -42.68 12.52 41.11
N ILE A 4 -42.29 11.29 40.79
CA ILE A 4 -40.88 10.88 40.73
C ILE A 4 -40.37 11.37 39.39
N VAL A 5 -39.55 12.41 39.41
CA VAL A 5 -38.81 12.89 38.24
C VAL A 5 -37.70 11.89 37.98
N TYR A 6 -37.83 11.11 36.89
CA TYR A 6 -36.74 10.28 36.39
C TYR A 6 -35.66 11.22 35.84
N ALA A 7 -34.54 11.33 36.58
CA ALA A 7 -33.34 11.97 36.07
C ALA A 7 -32.81 11.10 34.92
N CYS A 8 -33.05 11.53 33.68
CA CYS A 8 -32.46 10.94 32.49
C CYS A 8 -30.96 11.27 32.51
N VAL A 9 -30.13 10.32 32.95
CA VAL A 9 -28.68 10.45 32.88
C VAL A 9 -28.29 10.28 31.42
N LEU A 10 -28.24 11.40 30.70
CA LEU A 10 -27.71 11.48 29.35
C LEU A 10 -26.19 11.22 29.45
N MET A 11 -25.76 9.97 29.23
CA MET A 11 -24.33 9.68 29.05
C MET A 11 -23.89 10.39 27.78
N MET A 12 -23.26 11.55 27.93
CA MET A 12 -22.59 12.23 26.85
C MET A 12 -21.44 11.31 26.42
N MET A 13 -21.65 10.56 25.33
CA MET A 13 -20.54 9.97 24.59
C MET A 13 -19.74 11.14 24.03
N GLU A 14 -18.74 11.56 24.77
CA GLU A 14 -17.71 12.44 24.23
C GLU A 14 -17.11 11.70 23.03
N THR A 15 -17.36 12.23 21.85
CA THR A 15 -16.75 11.74 20.64
C THR A 15 -15.27 12.11 20.74
N VAL A 16 -14.47 11.19 21.27
CA VAL A 16 -13.02 11.29 21.13
C VAL A 16 -12.75 11.17 19.64
N ALA A 17 -12.51 12.31 19.00
CA ALA A 17 -12.01 12.34 17.63
C ALA A 17 -10.63 11.66 17.66
N CYS A 18 -10.57 10.39 17.29
CA CYS A 18 -9.32 9.69 17.06
C CYS A 18 -8.62 10.36 15.86
N THR A 19 -7.71 11.30 16.13
CA THR A 19 -6.81 11.80 15.10
C THR A 19 -5.76 10.73 14.84
N TYR A 20 -5.95 9.94 13.77
CA TYR A 20 -4.98 8.95 13.33
C TYR A 20 -3.78 9.65 12.69
N ASN A 21 -2.78 9.98 13.50
CA ASN A 21 -1.49 10.45 12.98
C ASN A 21 -0.67 9.24 12.53
N LEU A 22 -0.45 9.11 11.22
CA LEU A 22 0.43 8.08 10.67
C LEU A 22 1.88 8.44 10.98
N ASN A 23 2.54 7.61 11.78
CA ASN A 23 3.95 7.75 12.10
C ASN A 23 4.78 6.89 11.14
N TRP A 24 5.52 7.54 10.24
CA TRP A 24 6.29 6.88 9.20
C TRP A 24 7.64 6.37 9.71
N VAL A 25 7.87 5.07 9.54
CA VAL A 25 9.17 4.43 9.74
C VAL A 25 9.75 4.08 8.39
N LEU A 26 10.96 4.56 8.09
CA LEU A 26 11.69 4.14 6.89
C LEU A 26 12.10 2.67 7.03
N LEU A 27 11.63 1.82 6.11
CA LEU A 27 11.94 0.40 6.08
C LEU A 27 13.13 0.10 5.17
N LYS A 28 13.18 0.73 3.99
CA LYS A 28 14.29 0.56 3.04
C LYS A 28 14.40 1.76 2.12
N LYS A 29 15.64 2.20 1.85
CA LYS A 29 15.93 3.16 0.79
C LYS A 29 16.20 2.47 -0.53
N ASN A 30 15.84 3.14 -1.63
CA ASN A 30 16.19 2.74 -2.99
C ASN A 30 15.90 1.26 -3.29
N ALA A 31 14.71 0.81 -2.87
CA ALA A 31 14.22 -0.54 -3.12
C ALA A 31 13.71 -0.62 -4.57
N CYS A 32 14.37 -1.42 -5.40
CA CYS A 32 14.08 -1.50 -6.83
C CYS A 32 13.33 -2.78 -7.20
N PHE A 33 12.37 -2.65 -8.11
CA PHE A 33 11.57 -3.74 -8.67
C PHE A 33 11.41 -3.55 -10.18
N GLN A 34 11.18 -4.64 -10.90
CA GLN A 34 11.01 -4.63 -12.35
C GLN A 34 9.58 -4.99 -12.73
N ALA A 35 9.29 -4.92 -14.02
CA ALA A 35 7.98 -5.24 -14.58
C ALA A 35 7.85 -6.70 -15.04
N LYS A 36 8.88 -7.54 -14.82
CA LYS A 36 8.90 -8.95 -15.22
C LYS A 36 9.97 -9.81 -14.54
N ASP A 37 9.94 -11.11 -14.83
CA ASP A 37 10.96 -12.11 -14.51
C ASP A 37 11.12 -12.38 -13.00
N ASN A 38 10.04 -12.22 -12.23
CA ASN A 38 10.02 -12.44 -10.80
C ASN A 38 11.01 -11.56 -10.02
N GLN A 39 11.03 -10.25 -10.33
CA GLN A 39 12.02 -9.30 -9.79
C GLN A 39 11.39 -8.23 -8.87
N PRO A 40 10.86 -8.62 -7.70
CA PRO A 40 10.31 -7.67 -6.75
C PRO A 40 11.39 -6.94 -5.96
N ALA A 41 11.00 -5.80 -5.39
CA ALA A 41 11.79 -5.17 -4.36
C ALA A 41 11.56 -5.90 -3.03
N VAL A 42 12.60 -6.52 -2.48
CA VAL A 42 12.53 -7.12 -1.14
C VAL A 42 12.81 -6.06 -0.08
N VAL A 43 11.91 -5.89 0.88
CA VAL A 43 11.98 -4.86 1.93
C VAL A 43 11.97 -5.53 3.32
N PRO A 44 13.02 -5.35 4.13
CA PRO A 44 13.08 -5.94 5.46
C PRO A 44 12.10 -5.26 6.42
N VAL A 45 11.53 -6.04 7.33
CA VAL A 45 10.74 -5.58 8.46
C VAL A 45 11.64 -5.58 9.70
N ASN A 46 12.01 -4.39 10.16
CA ASN A 46 12.89 -4.20 11.32
C ASN A 46 12.12 -4.11 12.66
N LYS A 47 10.79 -4.00 12.62
CA LYS A 47 9.92 -3.87 13.79
C LYS A 47 8.66 -4.71 13.63
N SER A 48 8.29 -5.45 14.69
CA SER A 48 7.01 -6.16 14.72
C SER A 48 5.86 -5.19 15.00
N GLY A 49 4.71 -5.41 14.35
CA GLY A 49 3.51 -4.61 14.59
C GLY A 49 2.46 -4.78 13.50
N TRP A 50 1.29 -4.19 13.75
CA TRP A 50 0.20 -4.11 12.77
C TRP A 50 0.50 -3.00 11.76
N LEU A 51 0.85 -3.36 10.52
CA LEU A 51 1.08 -2.41 9.43
C LEU A 51 -0.28 -1.87 8.97
N VAL A 52 -0.49 -0.57 9.16
CA VAL A 52 -1.75 0.12 8.84
C VAL A 52 -1.64 0.97 7.57
N ALA A 53 -0.42 1.33 7.17
CA ALA A 53 -0.17 2.05 5.93
C ALA A 53 1.23 1.79 5.39
N ALA A 54 1.38 1.85 4.07
CA ALA A 54 2.66 1.87 3.38
C ALA A 54 2.75 3.14 2.53
N LYS A 55 3.91 3.79 2.54
CA LYS A 55 4.20 4.92 1.65
C LYS A 55 5.41 4.59 0.80
N LEU A 56 5.25 4.74 -0.51
CA LEU A 56 6.31 4.56 -1.49
C LEU A 56 6.64 5.92 -2.08
N VAL A 57 7.90 6.35 -1.95
CA VAL A 57 8.40 7.60 -2.52
C VAL A 57 9.28 7.26 -3.70
N HIS A 58 8.92 7.77 -4.89
CA HIS A 58 9.68 7.54 -6.11
C HIS A 58 11.08 8.12 -6.01
N VAL A 59 12.08 7.32 -6.37
CA VAL A 59 13.48 7.76 -6.47
C VAL A 59 13.88 7.87 -7.93
N SER A 60 13.62 6.84 -8.73
CA SER A 60 14.03 6.79 -10.13
C SER A 60 13.27 5.74 -10.93
N GLY A 61 13.34 5.87 -12.26
CA GLY A 61 12.85 4.87 -13.19
C GLY A 61 11.35 4.96 -13.50
N ILE A 62 10.93 4.13 -14.46
CA ILE A 62 9.57 4.00 -14.99
C ILE A 62 9.37 2.53 -15.37
N LEU A 63 8.16 1.98 -15.16
CA LEU A 63 7.76 0.68 -15.69
C LEU A 63 6.91 0.83 -16.95
N LYS A 64 6.99 -0.15 -17.84
CA LYS A 64 6.16 -0.25 -19.04
C LYS A 64 5.64 -1.67 -19.20
N CYS A 65 4.32 -1.80 -19.44
CA CYS A 65 3.69 -3.09 -19.73
C CYS A 65 3.61 -3.40 -21.24
N HIS A 66 4.07 -2.49 -22.09
CA HIS A 66 4.25 -2.74 -23.52
C HIS A 66 5.24 -1.71 -24.07
N PRO A 67 6.08 -2.05 -25.07
CA PRO A 67 7.08 -1.13 -25.61
C PRO A 67 6.50 0.19 -26.16
N SER A 68 5.28 0.17 -26.68
CA SER A 68 4.57 1.34 -27.22
C SER A 68 3.90 2.22 -26.15
N LEU A 69 3.80 1.75 -24.91
CA LEU A 69 3.15 2.50 -23.83
C LEU A 69 4.14 3.51 -23.20
N PRO A 70 3.63 4.65 -22.72
CA PRO A 70 4.46 5.64 -22.03
C PRO A 70 5.00 5.11 -20.69
N GLY A 71 4.23 4.28 -19.99
CA GLY A 71 4.59 3.81 -18.65
C GLY A 71 4.36 4.86 -17.56
N SER A 72 4.61 4.47 -16.31
CA SER A 72 4.57 5.40 -15.16
C SER A 72 5.43 4.93 -13.98
N LYS A 73 5.44 5.71 -12.90
CA LYS A 73 6.26 5.44 -11.69
C LYS A 73 5.66 4.33 -10.84
N PHE A 74 4.33 4.31 -10.70
CA PHE A 74 3.59 3.34 -9.88
C PHE A 74 2.58 2.53 -10.72
N GLY A 75 2.74 2.54 -12.04
CA GLY A 75 1.98 1.75 -12.99
C GLY A 75 2.84 1.46 -14.20
N CYS A 76 2.22 1.02 -15.28
CA CYS A 76 2.97 0.60 -16.46
C CYS A 76 2.27 0.87 -17.81
N VAL A 77 1.05 1.39 -17.78
CA VAL A 77 0.28 1.74 -18.99
C VAL A 77 0.40 3.23 -19.27
N ASN A 78 -0.08 4.07 -18.36
CA ASN A 78 -0.08 5.52 -18.44
C ASN A 78 0.10 6.14 -17.04
N GLY A 79 -0.03 7.46 -16.95
CA GLY A 79 0.12 8.18 -15.68
C GLY A 79 -1.04 8.04 -14.69
N ASP A 80 -2.15 7.41 -15.08
CA ASP A 80 -3.39 7.37 -14.29
C ASP A 80 -3.62 6.03 -13.60
N LEU A 81 -3.25 4.94 -14.26
CA LEU A 81 -3.49 3.57 -13.77
C LEU A 81 -2.28 3.03 -13.02
N PHE A 82 -2.52 2.60 -11.80
CA PHE A 82 -1.56 1.88 -10.98
C PHE A 82 -1.47 0.42 -11.41
N ASN A 83 -0.29 -0.16 -11.26
CA ASN A 83 -0.01 -1.58 -11.49
C ASN A 83 1.10 -2.04 -10.53
N ILE A 84 0.95 -1.68 -9.26
CA ILE A 84 1.91 -2.02 -8.20
C ILE A 84 1.21 -2.59 -6.98
N PHE A 85 1.91 -3.50 -6.30
CA PHE A 85 1.38 -4.23 -5.15
C PHE A 85 2.45 -4.38 -4.09
N VAL A 86 2.07 -4.16 -2.83
CA VAL A 86 2.88 -4.53 -1.66
C VAL A 86 2.34 -5.85 -1.13
N CYS A 87 3.20 -6.85 -1.02
CA CYS A 87 2.84 -8.22 -0.65
C CYS A 87 3.62 -8.70 0.56
N ASP A 88 3.11 -9.73 1.23
CA ASP A 88 3.84 -10.46 2.26
C ASP A 88 4.88 -11.44 1.64
N GLU A 89 5.55 -12.23 2.48
CA GLU A 89 6.55 -13.22 2.05
C GLU A 89 5.97 -14.35 1.18
N LYS A 90 4.65 -14.52 1.20
CA LYS A 90 3.92 -15.56 0.45
C LYS A 90 3.30 -15.01 -0.84
N ARG A 91 3.70 -13.80 -1.27
CA ARG A 91 3.12 -13.07 -2.41
C ARG A 91 1.63 -12.76 -2.25
N GLN A 92 1.11 -12.72 -1.02
CA GLN A 92 -0.27 -12.29 -0.77
C GLN A 92 -0.31 -10.76 -0.66
N THR A 93 -1.22 -10.13 -1.39
CA THR A 93 -1.36 -8.66 -1.40
C THR A 93 -1.75 -8.12 -0.02
N ILE A 94 -0.94 -7.21 0.51
CA ILE A 94 -1.25 -6.36 1.66
C ILE A 94 -1.82 -5.03 1.17
N PHE A 95 -1.15 -4.40 0.19
CA PHE A 95 -1.58 -3.15 -0.42
C PHE A 95 -1.57 -3.20 -1.95
N PRO A 96 -2.51 -2.50 -2.62
CA PRO A 96 -3.71 -1.88 -2.05
C PRO A 96 -4.57 -2.90 -1.27
N SER A 97 -5.30 -2.42 -0.26
CA SER A 97 -6.03 -3.31 0.66
C SER A 97 -7.01 -4.19 -0.11
N PRO A 98 -7.00 -5.53 0.10
CA PRO A 98 -8.02 -6.42 -0.45
C PRO A 98 -9.44 -6.10 0.05
N ASN A 99 -9.58 -5.34 1.14
CA ASN A 99 -10.85 -4.93 1.72
C ASN A 99 -11.36 -3.60 1.15
N GLN A 100 -10.55 -2.90 0.37
CA GLN A 100 -10.97 -1.70 -0.33
C GLN A 100 -11.66 -2.08 -1.65
N ALA A 101 -12.78 -1.42 -1.97
CA ALA A 101 -13.49 -1.62 -3.24
C ALA A 101 -12.69 -1.02 -4.41
N ILE A 102 -11.71 -1.77 -4.91
CA ILE A 102 -10.90 -1.47 -6.09
C ILE A 102 -11.23 -2.49 -7.17
N ILE A 103 -11.44 -1.99 -8.39
CA ILE A 103 -11.67 -2.82 -9.58
C ILE A 103 -10.33 -2.95 -10.31
N TYR A 104 -9.97 -4.19 -10.63
CA TYR A 104 -8.79 -4.53 -11.41
C TYR A 104 -9.20 -5.02 -12.79
N ASP A 105 -8.48 -4.62 -13.83
CA ASP A 105 -8.61 -5.26 -15.14
C ASP A 105 -7.86 -6.60 -15.19
N ALA A 106 -7.85 -7.24 -16.36
CA ALA A 106 -7.19 -8.54 -16.57
C ALA A 106 -5.67 -8.51 -16.33
N TYR A 107 -5.05 -7.33 -16.39
CA TYR A 107 -3.62 -7.08 -16.24
C TYR A 107 -3.28 -6.50 -14.88
N ARG A 108 -4.24 -6.50 -13.93
CA ARG A 108 -4.10 -5.95 -12.58
C ARG A 108 -3.95 -4.43 -12.54
N ASN A 109 -4.29 -3.69 -13.61
CA ASN A 109 -4.35 -2.24 -13.56
C ASN A 109 -5.53 -1.78 -12.71
N PHE A 110 -5.35 -0.68 -11.97
CA PHE A 110 -6.40 -0.11 -11.15
C PHE A 110 -6.26 1.42 -10.98
N GLN A 111 -7.37 2.07 -10.64
CA GLN A 111 -7.36 3.44 -10.13
C GLN A 111 -7.26 3.44 -8.61
N TYR A 112 -6.46 4.34 -8.06
CA TYR A 112 -6.33 4.53 -6.62
C TYR A 112 -6.76 5.94 -6.23
N ARG A 113 -7.71 6.07 -5.31
CA ARG A 113 -8.26 7.39 -4.95
C ARG A 113 -7.20 8.25 -4.25
N GLY A 114 -7.16 9.52 -4.64
CA GLY A 114 -6.28 10.53 -4.03
C GLY A 114 -4.87 10.60 -4.62
N PHE A 115 -4.51 9.69 -5.52
CA PHE A 115 -3.19 9.64 -6.17
C PHE A 115 -3.31 9.32 -7.66
N THR A 116 -2.28 9.67 -8.42
CA THR A 116 -2.05 9.20 -9.79
C THR A 116 -0.78 8.36 -9.84
N ALA A 117 -0.67 7.47 -10.83
CA ALA A 117 0.49 6.59 -10.96
C ALA A 117 1.81 7.34 -11.31
N ASN A 118 1.73 8.64 -11.62
CA ASN A 118 2.87 9.51 -11.90
C ASN A 118 3.24 10.47 -10.75
N ASP A 119 2.52 10.41 -9.62
CA ASP A 119 2.88 11.20 -8.43
C ASP A 119 4.30 10.82 -7.94
N ASN A 120 4.91 11.70 -7.13
CA ASN A 120 6.22 11.41 -6.53
C ASN A 120 6.14 10.48 -5.32
N GLU A 121 4.94 10.28 -4.78
CA GLU A 121 4.69 9.31 -3.73
C GLU A 121 3.26 8.76 -3.84
N VAL A 122 3.05 7.57 -3.29
CA VAL A 122 1.72 6.99 -3.07
C VAL A 122 1.64 6.46 -1.65
N VAL A 123 0.48 6.65 -1.02
CA VAL A 123 0.18 6.14 0.31
C VAL A 123 -0.96 5.14 0.23
N PHE A 124 -0.69 3.89 0.57
CA PHE A 124 -1.71 2.87 0.76
C PHE A 124 -2.08 2.74 2.23
N THR A 125 -3.37 2.59 2.55
CA THR A 125 -3.87 2.47 3.92
C THR A 125 -4.86 1.31 4.09
N ASP A 126 -4.79 0.62 5.22
CA ASP A 126 -5.82 -0.27 5.74
C ASP A 126 -5.88 -0.18 7.27
N LEU A 127 -6.75 0.69 7.78
CA LEU A 127 -6.94 0.87 9.22
C LEU A 127 -7.86 -0.19 9.82
N SER A 128 -8.72 -0.80 9.00
CA SER A 128 -9.78 -1.71 9.45
C SER A 128 -9.28 -3.15 9.58
N TYR A 129 -8.42 -3.58 8.66
CA TYR A 129 -7.90 -4.94 8.56
C TYR A 129 -6.38 -4.96 8.37
N PRO A 130 -5.60 -4.36 9.29
CA PRO A 130 -4.15 -4.33 9.15
C PRO A 130 -3.53 -5.73 9.24
N VAL A 131 -2.34 -5.87 8.66
CA VAL A 131 -1.57 -7.12 8.71
C VAL A 131 -0.49 -7.02 9.79
N TYR A 132 -0.39 -8.04 10.65
CA TYR A 132 0.69 -8.12 11.63
C TYR A 132 1.98 -8.60 10.96
N LEU A 133 3.00 -7.75 10.93
CA LEU A 133 4.34 -8.10 10.48
C LEU A 133 5.22 -8.43 11.68
N LYS A 134 6.07 -9.44 11.53
CA LYS A 134 7.10 -9.81 12.52
C LYS A 134 8.44 -9.25 12.09
N ALA A 135 9.21 -8.72 13.05
CA ALA A 135 10.60 -8.34 12.83
C ALA A 135 11.42 -9.54 12.31
N GLY A 136 12.34 -9.28 11.40
CA GLY A 136 13.14 -10.31 10.73
C GLY A 136 12.44 -10.98 9.54
N LYS A 137 11.20 -10.57 9.24
CA LYS A 137 10.51 -10.93 8.00
C LYS A 137 10.68 -9.85 6.93
N GLN A 138 10.12 -10.09 5.76
CA GLN A 138 10.12 -9.15 4.64
C GLN A 138 8.72 -8.92 4.07
N ILE A 139 8.56 -7.78 3.41
CA ILE A 139 7.49 -7.53 2.44
C ILE A 139 8.14 -7.39 1.06
N THR A 140 7.33 -7.47 0.01
CA THR A 140 7.78 -7.34 -1.37
C THR A 140 6.95 -6.29 -2.12
N ILE A 141 7.58 -5.59 -3.06
CA ILE A 141 6.89 -4.67 -3.97
C ILE A 141 7.01 -5.21 -5.38
N TRP A 142 5.86 -5.34 -6.04
CA TRP A 142 5.72 -5.99 -7.32
C TRP A 142 5.05 -5.09 -8.34
N ASN A 143 5.41 -5.26 -9.61
CA ASN A 143 4.49 -4.97 -10.70
C ASN A 143 3.35 -6.01 -10.70
N GLY A 144 2.15 -5.61 -11.10
CA GLY A 144 0.97 -6.47 -11.08
C GLY A 144 1.00 -7.64 -12.05
N GLU A 145 1.50 -7.44 -13.27
CA GLU A 145 1.66 -8.52 -14.26
C GLU A 145 2.73 -9.53 -13.82
N ASP A 146 3.86 -9.05 -13.31
CA ASP A 146 4.93 -9.87 -12.71
C ASP A 146 4.45 -10.65 -11.48
N LEU A 147 3.65 -10.02 -10.61
CA LEU A 147 3.10 -10.66 -9.42
C LEU A 147 2.29 -11.92 -9.74
N ILE A 148 1.58 -11.94 -10.87
CA ILE A 148 0.69 -13.04 -11.26
C ILE A 148 1.23 -13.86 -12.43
N ASP A 149 2.48 -13.61 -12.84
CA ASP A 149 3.16 -14.26 -13.96
C ASP A 149 2.31 -14.23 -15.27
N LEU A 150 1.68 -13.09 -15.58
CA LEU A 150 0.77 -12.94 -16.71
C LEU A 150 1.24 -11.84 -17.65
N THR A 151 1.33 -12.15 -18.95
CA THR A 151 1.61 -11.23 -20.08
C THR A 151 2.88 -10.39 -20.00
N GLU A 152 3.77 -10.66 -19.05
CA GLU A 152 4.94 -9.82 -18.78
C GLU A 152 6.09 -9.86 -19.82
N GLY A 153 5.96 -10.63 -20.90
CA GLY A 153 7.08 -10.92 -21.82
C GLY A 153 7.63 -9.68 -22.53
N ASP A 154 6.76 -8.72 -22.83
CA ASP A 154 7.07 -7.43 -23.46
C ASP A 154 7.17 -6.27 -22.46
N ASN A 155 7.07 -6.56 -21.17
CA ASN A 155 7.28 -5.58 -20.12
C ASN A 155 8.75 -5.17 -20.03
N SER A 156 8.98 -3.95 -19.55
CA SER A 156 10.31 -3.41 -19.35
C SER A 156 10.35 -2.33 -18.28
N GLY A 157 11.57 -1.97 -17.89
CA GLY A 157 11.82 -0.91 -16.94
C GLY A 157 12.05 -1.42 -15.53
N THR A 158 12.55 -0.51 -14.71
CA THR A 158 12.85 -0.72 -13.30
C THR A 158 12.48 0.56 -12.59
N VAL A 159 11.81 0.44 -11.45
CA VAL A 159 11.50 1.56 -10.57
C VAL A 159 12.17 1.33 -9.23
N CYS A 160 12.76 2.39 -8.68
CA CYS A 160 13.31 2.38 -7.33
C CYS A 160 12.53 3.36 -6.44
N VAL A 161 12.23 2.92 -5.21
CA VAL A 161 11.45 3.70 -4.23
C VAL A 161 12.09 3.68 -2.85
N ASP A 162 11.91 4.75 -2.09
CA ASP A 162 12.05 4.72 -0.64
C ASP A 162 10.74 4.21 -0.02
N VAL A 163 10.85 3.24 0.88
CA VAL A 163 9.70 2.49 1.42
C VAL A 163 9.54 2.82 2.89
N TYR A 164 8.36 3.31 3.25
CA TYR A 164 7.98 3.63 4.62
C TYR A 164 6.78 2.79 5.04
N GLY A 165 6.75 2.38 6.30
CA GLY A 165 5.59 1.75 6.94
C GLY A 165 5.09 2.57 8.11
N SER A 166 3.78 2.62 8.30
CA SER A 166 3.16 3.10 9.53
C SER A 166 2.52 1.91 10.24
N PHE A 167 2.83 1.76 11.53
CA PHE A 167 2.32 0.69 12.36
C PHE A 167 1.43 1.26 13.45
N TYR A 168 0.44 0.50 13.93
CA TYR A 168 -0.23 0.89 15.17
C TYR A 168 0.80 1.06 16.27
N SER A 169 0.76 2.21 16.93
CA SER A 169 1.48 2.43 18.18
C SER A 169 0.99 1.39 19.17
N SER A 170 1.91 0.70 19.85
CA SER A 170 1.53 0.03 21.09
C SER A 170 0.95 1.10 22.02
N LEU A 171 -0.25 0.88 22.54
CA LEU A 171 -0.71 1.57 23.73
C LEU A 171 0.28 1.15 24.81
N ASN A 172 1.29 1.97 25.07
CA ASN A 172 2.17 1.82 26.21
C ASN A 172 1.48 2.42 27.43
#